data_AF-A0A536ENR2-F1
#
_entry.id   AF-A0A536ENR2-F1
#
_cell.length_a   1.000
_cell.length_b   1.000
_cell.length_c   1.000
_cell.angle_alpha   90.00
_cell.angle_beta   90.00
_cell.angle_gamma   90.00
#
_symmetry.space_group_name_H-M   'P 1'
#
loop_
_entity.id
_entity.type
_entity.pdbx_description
1 polymer ?
#
loop_
_entity_poly.entity_id
_entity_poly.type
_entity_poly.pdbx_seq_one_letter_code
_entity_poly.pdbx_strand_id
1 'polypeptide(L)'
;MRVVIGTLGLASPGGTETYCLTVARELDRLGHDVTLFADQLGPFAEWAREAGFDIAGGLGDLPATCDVVLANDAVTAGLLAERYPETRLVFCIHTTIFEVQAPPLAPGLVNAIVASSERFAAFARAFALDVPVVRLSQPIDTEYFALSVPPREIPRRALLLGNYLDGRRRDALVETWTARGVECVQVGLDNLVFDVRAAIADADIVVGRGRAAMEGMACGKAVYVFDAGGGDGWVTMDAFEAIEADNFAGMATDMPVDRQRLAADLDRYDSDMGWINRELVVTHHNVRTHAQRLVEVLRGPAPERREPTSSSSAAARTVRFAWRAQMRAMNIEREVAEMHRRLHASEVETLLARAERDAALAERDAARKLLESRRVRAGLVVGRYLDRARGRR
;
A
#
# COMPACT_ATOMS: atom_id res chain seq x y z
N MET A 1 21.17 -21.32 -12.23
CA MET A 1 20.65 -20.60 -13.40
C MET A 1 20.97 -19.15 -13.20
N ARG A 2 21.23 -18.42 -14.29
CA ARG A 2 21.31 -16.97 -14.30
C ARG A 2 19.94 -16.37 -14.62
N VAL A 3 19.36 -15.69 -13.65
CA VAL A 3 18.01 -15.13 -13.68
C VAL A 3 18.11 -13.61 -13.74
N VAL A 4 17.47 -12.99 -14.73
CA VAL A 4 17.30 -11.53 -14.75
C VAL A 4 15.86 -11.20 -14.37
N ILE A 5 15.68 -10.47 -13.28
CA ILE A 5 14.36 -10.03 -12.80
C ILE A 5 14.16 -8.56 -13.17
N GLY A 6 13.22 -8.29 -14.07
CA GLY A 6 12.91 -6.95 -14.55
C GLY A 6 11.75 -6.31 -13.81
N THR A 7 11.94 -5.07 -13.32
CA THR A 7 10.86 -4.21 -12.82
C THR A 7 11.04 -2.78 -13.34
N LEU A 8 9.95 -2.05 -13.58
CA LEU A 8 10.00 -0.71 -14.16
C LEU A 8 10.82 0.26 -13.32
N GLY A 9 10.70 0.14 -11.98
CA GLY A 9 11.40 1.00 -11.05
C GLY A 9 11.83 0.29 -9.78
N LEU A 10 12.86 0.84 -9.17
CA LEU A 10 13.33 0.63 -7.81
C LEU A 10 13.65 1.99 -7.17
N ALA A 11 12.89 3.03 -7.52
CA ALA A 11 13.10 4.37 -6.99
C ALA A 11 12.58 4.50 -5.55
N SER A 12 11.43 3.90 -5.27
CA SER A 12 10.76 3.88 -3.97
C SER A 12 10.21 2.47 -3.68
N PRO A 13 10.02 2.08 -2.41
CA PRO A 13 9.38 0.82 -2.07
C PRO A 13 7.91 0.79 -2.49
N GLY A 14 7.53 -0.34 -3.07
CA GLY A 14 6.17 -0.68 -3.44
C GLY A 14 5.98 -2.19 -3.46
N GLY A 15 4.77 -2.65 -3.82
CA GLY A 15 4.44 -4.07 -3.80
C GLY A 15 5.27 -4.90 -4.80
N THR A 16 5.48 -4.37 -6.02
CA THR A 16 6.26 -5.05 -7.06
C THR A 16 7.75 -5.02 -6.74
N GLU A 17 8.24 -3.88 -6.26
CA GLU A 17 9.64 -3.68 -5.89
C GLU A 17 10.06 -4.61 -4.76
N THR A 18 9.28 -4.68 -3.69
CA THR A 18 9.54 -5.57 -2.54
C THR A 18 9.37 -7.05 -2.90
N TYR A 19 8.44 -7.39 -3.81
CA TYR A 19 8.35 -8.73 -4.38
C TYR A 19 9.64 -9.12 -5.10
N CYS A 20 10.17 -8.24 -5.95
CA CYS A 20 11.40 -8.51 -6.69
C CYS A 20 12.59 -8.78 -5.75
N LEU A 21 12.76 -7.97 -4.71
CA LEU A 21 13.82 -8.19 -3.70
C LEU A 21 13.64 -9.52 -2.96
N THR A 22 12.41 -9.85 -2.59
CA THR A 22 12.09 -11.08 -1.85
C THR A 22 12.42 -12.33 -2.66
N VAL A 23 11.95 -12.36 -3.91
CA VAL A 23 12.20 -13.48 -4.82
C VAL A 23 13.68 -13.55 -5.20
N ALA A 24 14.33 -12.41 -5.48
CA ALA A 24 15.75 -12.37 -5.81
C ALA A 24 16.60 -13.00 -4.71
N ARG A 25 16.34 -12.62 -3.44
CA ARG A 25 17.07 -13.15 -2.29
C ARG A 25 16.85 -14.64 -2.09
N GLU A 26 15.63 -15.14 -2.28
CA GLU A 26 15.36 -16.57 -2.10
C GLU A 26 15.91 -17.40 -3.27
N LEU A 27 15.89 -16.89 -4.50
CA LEU A 27 16.54 -17.55 -5.63
C LEU A 27 18.07 -17.60 -5.45
N ASP A 28 18.68 -16.54 -4.92
CA ASP A 28 20.10 -16.53 -4.55
C ASP A 28 20.42 -17.59 -3.47
N ARG A 29 19.60 -17.68 -2.41
CA ARG A 29 19.70 -18.75 -1.39
C ARG A 29 19.58 -20.16 -1.96
N LEU A 30 18.81 -20.34 -3.04
CA LEU A 30 18.69 -21.60 -3.77
C LEU A 30 19.87 -21.86 -4.75
N GLY A 31 20.86 -20.97 -4.80
CA GLY A 31 22.08 -21.11 -5.61
C GLY A 31 21.94 -20.60 -7.05
N HIS A 32 20.98 -19.72 -7.32
CA HIS A 32 20.83 -19.06 -8.62
C HIS A 32 21.61 -17.73 -8.64
N ASP A 33 22.17 -17.39 -9.81
CA ASP A 33 22.84 -16.12 -10.08
C ASP A 33 21.76 -15.11 -10.49
N VAL A 34 21.47 -14.09 -9.66
CA VAL A 34 20.32 -13.20 -9.87
C VAL A 34 20.75 -11.76 -10.02
N THR A 35 20.37 -11.14 -11.14
CA THR A 35 20.52 -9.70 -11.36
C THR A 35 19.14 -9.05 -11.47
N LEU A 36 18.90 -8.01 -10.66
CA LEU A 36 17.72 -7.15 -10.81
C LEU A 36 17.99 -6.12 -11.91
N PHE A 37 17.00 -5.89 -12.76
CA PHE A 37 17.01 -4.84 -13.76
C PHE A 37 15.91 -3.83 -13.46
N ALA A 38 16.26 -2.54 -13.39
CA ALA A 38 15.26 -1.48 -13.27
C ALA A 38 15.57 -0.27 -14.15
N ASP A 39 14.56 0.21 -14.88
CA ASP A 39 14.69 1.39 -15.75
C ASP A 39 14.75 2.70 -14.94
N GLN A 40 14.16 2.69 -13.75
CA GLN A 40 14.10 3.85 -12.85
C GLN A 40 14.72 3.51 -11.51
N LEU A 41 15.92 4.04 -11.26
CA LEU A 41 16.62 3.89 -9.98
C LEU A 41 16.37 5.11 -9.09
N GLY A 42 16.54 4.91 -7.79
CA GLY A 42 16.44 5.96 -6.78
C GLY A 42 16.89 5.43 -5.41
N PRO A 43 16.54 6.13 -4.32
CA PRO A 43 17.02 5.79 -2.97
C PRO A 43 16.74 4.34 -2.55
N PHE A 44 15.62 3.75 -2.98
CA PHE A 44 15.33 2.36 -2.65
C PHE A 44 16.28 1.36 -3.32
N ALA A 45 16.76 1.66 -4.54
CA ALA A 45 17.77 0.86 -5.21
C ALA A 45 19.13 0.94 -4.51
N GLU A 46 19.51 2.12 -3.99
CA GLU A 46 20.74 2.30 -3.21
C GLU A 46 20.69 1.46 -1.93
N TRP A 47 19.58 1.57 -1.18
CA TRP A 47 19.34 0.74 -0.01
C TRP A 47 19.38 -0.78 -0.33
N ALA A 48 18.81 -1.19 -1.46
CA ALA A 48 18.86 -2.58 -1.89
C ALA A 48 20.29 -3.04 -2.25
N ARG A 49 21.11 -2.19 -2.89
CA ARG A 49 22.53 -2.51 -3.13
C ARG A 49 23.30 -2.69 -1.82
N GLU A 50 23.08 -1.82 -0.84
CA GLU A 50 23.67 -1.96 0.49
C GLU A 50 23.24 -3.26 1.18
N ALA A 51 22.02 -3.72 0.91
CA ALA A 51 21.48 -5.01 1.35
C ALA A 51 21.97 -6.22 0.52
N GLY A 52 22.93 -6.02 -0.40
CA GLY A 52 23.63 -7.07 -1.14
C GLY A 52 23.01 -7.47 -2.48
N PHE A 53 22.02 -6.73 -3.00
CA PHE A 53 21.42 -7.06 -4.30
C PHE A 53 22.25 -6.55 -5.47
N ASP A 54 22.42 -7.38 -6.51
CA ASP A 54 22.96 -6.95 -7.80
C ASP A 54 21.86 -6.26 -8.63
N ILE A 55 22.12 -5.01 -9.04
CA ILE A 55 21.12 -4.14 -9.69
C ILE A 55 21.73 -3.41 -10.89
N ALA A 56 21.27 -3.79 -12.08
CA ALA A 56 21.58 -3.14 -13.35
C ALA A 56 20.62 -1.96 -13.61
N GLY A 57 21.19 -0.78 -13.88
CA GLY A 57 20.43 0.43 -14.26
C GLY A 57 20.32 0.63 -15.77
N GLY A 58 21.18 -0.02 -16.56
CA GLY A 58 21.13 -0.01 -18.01
C GLY A 58 21.28 -1.42 -18.61
N LEU A 59 20.85 -1.57 -19.87
CA LEU A 59 20.97 -2.85 -20.58
C LEU A 59 22.43 -3.29 -20.81
N GLY A 60 23.37 -2.34 -20.79
CA GLY A 60 24.81 -2.61 -20.89
C GLY A 60 25.43 -3.18 -19.61
N ASP A 61 24.79 -2.97 -18.46
CA ASP A 61 25.25 -3.48 -17.16
C ASP A 61 24.75 -4.91 -16.90
N LEU A 62 23.84 -5.40 -17.74
CA LEU A 62 23.29 -6.74 -17.65
C LEU A 62 24.31 -7.81 -18.07
N PRO A 63 24.22 -9.02 -17.49
CA PRO A 63 25.14 -10.10 -17.82
C PRO A 63 25.07 -10.46 -19.31
N ALA A 64 26.20 -10.94 -19.84
CA ALA A 64 26.33 -11.26 -21.26
C ALA A 64 25.33 -12.33 -21.74
N THR A 65 25.04 -13.32 -20.88
CA THR A 65 24.07 -14.39 -21.10
C THR A 65 23.02 -14.40 -20.00
N CYS A 66 21.84 -14.96 -20.27
CA CYS A 66 20.73 -15.08 -19.32
C CYS A 66 19.98 -16.39 -19.62
N ASP A 67 19.76 -17.22 -18.59
CA ASP A 67 19.05 -18.49 -18.74
C ASP A 67 17.53 -18.28 -18.77
N VAL A 68 17.03 -17.31 -18.01
CA VAL A 68 15.59 -17.00 -17.91
C VAL A 68 15.35 -15.57 -17.42
N VAL A 69 14.33 -14.93 -17.99
CA VAL A 69 13.84 -13.61 -17.58
C VAL A 69 12.56 -13.75 -16.76
N LEU A 70 12.50 -13.05 -15.63
CA LEU A 70 11.27 -12.83 -14.85
C LEU A 70 10.88 -11.35 -14.95
N ALA A 71 9.90 -11.02 -15.78
CA ALA A 71 9.44 -9.65 -15.98
C ALA A 71 8.22 -9.34 -15.13
N ASN A 72 8.15 -8.13 -14.56
CA ASN A 72 7.07 -7.69 -13.68
C ASN A 72 6.24 -6.54 -14.27
N ASP A 73 6.58 -6.11 -15.50
CA ASP A 73 5.89 -5.08 -16.25
C ASP A 73 6.22 -5.20 -17.75
N ALA A 74 5.38 -4.60 -18.59
CA ALA A 74 5.50 -4.70 -20.04
C ALA A 74 6.73 -3.96 -20.60
N VAL A 75 7.26 -2.96 -19.90
CA VAL A 75 8.46 -2.22 -20.34
C VAL A 75 9.68 -3.11 -20.21
N THR A 76 9.90 -3.70 -19.03
CA THR A 76 11.05 -4.58 -18.81
C THR A 76 10.92 -5.88 -19.58
N ALA A 77 9.71 -6.40 -19.77
CA ALA A 77 9.48 -7.55 -20.64
C ALA A 77 9.97 -7.30 -22.07
N GLY A 78 9.61 -6.15 -22.67
CA GLY A 78 10.03 -5.82 -24.03
C GLY A 78 11.53 -5.52 -24.16
N LEU A 79 12.12 -4.80 -23.19
CA LEU A 79 13.55 -4.50 -23.20
C LEU A 79 14.42 -5.76 -23.03
N LEU A 80 14.07 -6.63 -22.08
CA LEU A 80 14.82 -7.84 -21.79
C LEU A 80 14.65 -8.88 -22.90
N ALA A 81 13.47 -8.93 -23.55
CA ALA A 81 13.27 -9.74 -24.75
C ALA A 81 14.14 -9.27 -25.93
N GLU A 82 14.43 -7.97 -26.07
CA GLU A 82 15.36 -7.48 -27.10
C GLU A 82 16.82 -7.83 -26.74
N ARG A 83 17.20 -7.73 -25.46
CA ARG A 83 18.54 -8.07 -24.99
C ARG A 83 18.84 -9.58 -25.06
N TYR A 84 17.82 -10.40 -24.81
CA TYR A 84 17.89 -11.85 -24.71
C TYR A 84 16.79 -12.51 -25.58
N PRO A 85 16.89 -12.42 -26.91
CA PRO A 85 15.81 -12.78 -27.85
C PRO A 85 15.40 -14.26 -27.80
N GLU A 86 16.33 -15.14 -27.46
CA GLU A 86 16.13 -16.59 -27.39
C GLU A 86 15.86 -17.09 -25.96
N THR A 87 15.80 -16.18 -24.98
CA THR A 87 15.64 -16.54 -23.57
C THR A 87 14.16 -16.59 -23.20
N ARG A 88 13.80 -17.63 -22.42
CA ARG A 88 12.45 -17.80 -21.85
C ARG A 88 12.10 -16.59 -20.98
N LEU A 89 10.89 -16.05 -21.16
CA LEU A 89 10.37 -14.95 -20.38
C LEU A 89 9.10 -15.39 -19.63
N VAL A 90 9.18 -15.35 -18.31
CA VAL A 90 8.05 -15.54 -17.40
C VAL A 90 7.58 -14.17 -16.93
N PHE A 91 6.28 -13.91 -17.00
CA PHE A 91 5.69 -12.64 -16.62
C PHE A 91 4.94 -12.76 -15.29
N CYS A 92 5.14 -11.84 -14.35
CA CYS A 92 4.39 -11.79 -13.09
C CYS A 92 3.35 -10.67 -13.12
N ILE A 93 2.10 -11.00 -12.80
CA ILE A 93 1.03 -10.02 -12.60
C ILE A 93 0.96 -9.63 -11.13
N HIS A 94 1.03 -8.34 -10.85
CA HIS A 94 0.94 -7.76 -9.50
C HIS A 94 -0.32 -6.92 -9.26
N THR A 95 -1.06 -6.61 -10.32
CA THR A 95 -2.17 -5.66 -10.26
C THR A 95 -3.14 -5.85 -11.43
N THR A 96 -4.38 -5.39 -11.24
CA THR A 96 -5.41 -5.29 -12.27
C THR A 96 -5.70 -3.86 -12.69
N ILE A 97 -4.99 -2.86 -12.12
CA ILE A 97 -5.31 -1.44 -12.29
C ILE A 97 -4.24 -0.67 -13.07
N PHE A 98 -2.98 -1.10 -13.01
CA PHE A 98 -1.89 -0.46 -13.75
C PHE A 98 -1.65 -1.19 -15.06
N GLU A 99 -2.04 -0.58 -16.17
CA GLU A 99 -1.89 -1.14 -17.51
C GLU A 99 -0.43 -1.46 -17.86
N VAL A 100 0.53 -0.72 -17.31
CA VAL A 100 1.96 -0.99 -17.48
C VAL A 100 2.38 -2.39 -16.99
N GLN A 101 1.62 -2.96 -16.05
CA GLN A 101 1.84 -4.30 -15.50
C GLN A 101 0.90 -5.36 -16.11
N ALA A 102 0.16 -5.03 -17.16
CA ALA A 102 -0.54 -6.02 -17.97
C ALA A 102 0.48 -6.80 -18.84
N PRO A 103 0.28 -8.11 -19.07
CA PRO A 103 1.19 -8.90 -19.90
C PRO A 103 1.17 -8.39 -21.36
N PRO A 104 2.34 -8.22 -22.01
CA PRO A 104 2.38 -7.85 -23.43
C PRO A 104 1.71 -8.91 -24.30
N LEU A 105 0.89 -8.47 -25.25
CA LEU A 105 0.17 -9.35 -26.19
C LEU A 105 0.96 -9.72 -27.44
N ALA A 106 2.26 -9.42 -27.46
CA ALA A 106 3.14 -9.77 -28.57
C ALA A 106 3.29 -11.31 -28.62
N PRO A 107 2.92 -11.97 -29.74
CA PRO A 107 2.99 -13.42 -29.86
C PRO A 107 4.39 -13.96 -29.54
N GLY A 108 4.43 -15.02 -28.74
CA GLY A 108 5.67 -15.67 -28.32
C GLY A 108 6.53 -14.91 -27.31
N LEU A 109 6.18 -13.66 -26.93
CA LEU A 109 6.98 -12.84 -26.00
C LEU A 109 6.90 -13.33 -24.55
N VAL A 110 5.73 -13.77 -24.11
CA VAL A 110 5.54 -14.36 -22.78
C VAL A 110 5.43 -15.87 -22.94
N ASN A 111 6.10 -16.64 -22.08
CA ASN A 111 6.09 -18.11 -22.13
C ASN A 111 5.35 -18.77 -20.96
N ALA A 112 5.09 -18.01 -19.90
CA ALA A 112 4.23 -18.37 -18.77
C ALA A 112 3.88 -17.10 -18.00
N ILE A 113 2.75 -17.12 -17.30
CA ILE A 113 2.34 -16.06 -16.39
C ILE A 113 2.28 -16.61 -14.98
N VAL A 114 2.87 -15.90 -14.02
CA VAL A 114 2.71 -16.15 -12.59
C VAL A 114 1.72 -15.13 -12.03
N ALA A 115 0.76 -15.62 -11.24
CA ALA A 115 -0.24 -14.81 -10.57
C ALA A 115 -0.32 -15.19 -9.09
N SER A 116 -0.36 -14.19 -8.20
CA SER A 116 -0.30 -14.42 -6.75
C SER A 116 -1.63 -14.70 -6.05
N SER A 117 -2.73 -14.67 -6.80
CA SER A 117 -4.09 -14.89 -6.30
C SER A 117 -5.02 -15.38 -7.41
N GLU A 118 -6.23 -15.82 -7.06
CA GLU A 118 -7.22 -16.20 -8.08
C GLU A 118 -7.64 -15.00 -8.91
N ARG A 119 -7.83 -13.82 -8.29
CA ARG A 119 -8.19 -12.60 -9.01
C ARG A 119 -7.17 -12.26 -10.09
N PHE A 120 -5.88 -12.35 -9.78
CA PHE A 120 -4.82 -12.10 -10.76
C PHE A 120 -4.71 -13.21 -11.80
N ALA A 121 -4.97 -14.47 -11.43
CA ALA A 121 -4.97 -15.56 -12.40
C ALA A 121 -6.15 -15.46 -13.37
N ALA A 122 -7.33 -15.07 -12.90
CA ALA A 122 -8.50 -14.77 -13.72
C ALA A 122 -8.24 -13.59 -14.66
N PHE A 123 -7.61 -12.52 -14.16
CA PHE A 123 -7.19 -11.38 -14.98
C PHE A 123 -6.18 -11.80 -16.07
N ALA A 124 -5.19 -12.63 -15.74
CA ALA A 124 -4.24 -13.18 -16.70
C ALA A 124 -4.94 -13.98 -17.82
N ARG A 125 -5.89 -14.84 -17.44
CA ARG A 125 -6.65 -15.70 -18.36
C ARG A 125 -7.60 -14.93 -19.27
N ALA A 126 -7.94 -13.68 -18.93
CA ALA A 126 -8.78 -12.83 -19.77
C ALA A 126 -8.03 -12.28 -21.00
N PHE A 127 -6.70 -12.33 -21.01
CA PHE A 127 -5.90 -11.93 -22.17
C PHE A 127 -5.85 -13.07 -23.20
N ALA A 128 -5.77 -12.69 -24.48
CA ALA A 128 -5.64 -13.63 -25.60
C ALA A 128 -4.19 -14.18 -25.74
N LEU A 129 -3.64 -14.71 -24.65
CA LEU A 129 -2.32 -15.34 -24.59
C LEU A 129 -2.49 -16.84 -24.33
N ASP A 130 -2.06 -17.66 -25.27
CA ASP A 130 -2.06 -19.12 -25.12
C ASP A 130 -0.80 -19.59 -24.38
N VAL A 131 -0.75 -19.26 -23.08
CA VAL A 131 0.38 -19.57 -22.19
C VAL A 131 -0.11 -20.09 -20.85
N PRO A 132 0.65 -20.96 -20.17
CA PRO A 132 0.26 -21.43 -18.85
C PRO A 132 0.21 -20.28 -17.84
N VAL A 133 -0.92 -20.15 -17.14
CA VAL A 133 -1.10 -19.27 -15.99
C VAL A 133 -0.94 -20.09 -14.71
N VAL A 134 0.17 -19.87 -14.01
CA VAL A 134 0.55 -20.59 -12.79
C VAL A 134 0.25 -19.73 -11.58
N ARG A 135 -0.64 -20.23 -10.71
CA ARG A 135 -0.96 -19.57 -9.44
C ARG A 135 0.09 -19.93 -8.38
N LEU A 136 0.82 -18.93 -7.89
CA LEU A 136 1.78 -19.07 -6.78
C LEU A 136 1.51 -17.98 -5.74
N SER A 137 1.06 -18.35 -4.54
CA SER A 137 0.71 -17.39 -3.48
C SER A 137 1.82 -16.36 -3.23
N GLN A 138 1.41 -15.13 -2.91
CA GLN A 138 2.32 -14.00 -2.69
C GLN A 138 3.41 -14.38 -1.66
N PRO A 139 4.71 -14.30 -2.03
CA PRO A 139 5.79 -14.78 -1.17
C PRO A 139 6.13 -13.79 -0.06
N ILE A 140 6.21 -14.29 1.17
CA ILE A 140 6.68 -13.56 2.35
C ILE A 140 7.89 -14.30 2.94
N ASP A 141 8.99 -13.57 3.14
CA ASP A 141 10.13 -14.08 3.89
C ASP A 141 9.76 -14.10 5.38
N THR A 142 9.22 -15.22 5.84
CA THR A 142 8.74 -15.41 7.22
C THR A 142 9.86 -15.51 8.25
N GLU A 143 11.13 -15.53 7.82
CA GLU A 143 12.31 -15.46 8.69
C GLU A 143 12.78 -14.03 8.84
N TYR A 144 12.70 -13.25 7.76
CA TYR A 144 12.94 -11.80 7.79
C TYR A 144 11.82 -11.05 8.53
N PHE A 145 10.56 -11.42 8.27
CA PHE A 145 9.37 -11.02 9.03
C PHE A 145 9.04 -12.10 10.06
N ALA A 146 9.90 -12.19 11.08
CA ALA A 146 9.71 -13.10 12.20
C ALA A 146 8.70 -12.54 13.21
N LEU A 147 8.23 -13.43 14.09
CA LEU A 147 7.42 -13.06 15.24
C LEU A 147 8.07 -11.91 16.01
N SER A 148 7.26 -10.90 16.27
CA SER A 148 7.64 -9.73 17.05
C SER A 148 7.11 -9.84 18.48
N VAL A 149 7.00 -8.71 19.20
CA VAL A 149 6.42 -8.66 20.54
C VAL A 149 5.00 -9.27 20.53
N PRO A 150 4.66 -10.14 21.50
CA PRO A 150 3.34 -10.77 21.58
C PRO A 150 2.21 -9.75 21.52
N PRO A 151 1.08 -10.08 20.88
CA PRO A 151 -0.09 -9.20 20.84
C PRO A 151 -0.60 -8.90 22.26
N ARG A 152 -1.03 -7.66 22.49
CA ARG A 152 -1.65 -7.26 23.77
C ARG A 152 -3.10 -7.69 23.81
N GLU A 153 -3.60 -8.11 24.96
CA GLU A 153 -5.05 -8.36 25.15
C GLU A 153 -5.91 -7.12 24.86
N ILE A 154 -5.40 -5.93 25.21
CA ILE A 154 -6.05 -4.65 24.91
C ILE A 154 -5.13 -3.89 23.94
N PRO A 155 -5.56 -3.66 22.68
CA PRO A 155 -4.74 -3.01 21.68
C PRO A 155 -4.60 -1.52 22.03
N ARG A 156 -3.40 -0.98 21.87
CA ARG A 156 -3.10 0.44 22.09
C ARG A 156 -2.66 1.13 20.82
N ARG A 157 -2.07 0.40 19.88
CA ARG A 157 -1.52 0.98 18.66
C ARG A 157 -1.87 0.18 17.42
N ALA A 158 -2.44 0.86 16.44
CA ALA A 158 -2.68 0.37 15.09
C ALA A 158 -1.70 1.02 14.10
N LEU A 159 -0.99 0.21 13.34
CA LEU A 159 -0.18 0.65 12.21
C LEU A 159 -1.00 0.61 10.94
N LEU A 160 -1.21 1.76 10.31
CA LEU A 160 -1.76 1.89 8.97
C LEU A 160 -0.60 1.78 7.98
N LEU A 161 -0.42 0.60 7.39
CA LEU A 161 0.71 0.28 6.53
C LEU A 161 0.26 0.20 5.07
N GLY A 162 0.64 1.21 4.27
CA GLY A 162 0.31 1.24 2.85
C GLY A 162 0.49 2.61 2.21
N ASN A 163 0.47 2.61 0.87
CA ASN A 163 0.71 3.81 0.06
C ASN A 163 -0.56 4.40 -0.55
N TYR A 164 -1.75 3.98 -0.09
CA TYR A 164 -3.01 4.36 -0.73
C TYR A 164 -4.10 4.83 0.25
N LEU A 165 -4.01 4.49 1.54
CA LEU A 165 -5.07 4.84 2.50
C LEU A 165 -5.00 6.31 2.88
N ASP A 166 -5.89 7.12 2.32
CA ASP A 166 -5.96 8.56 2.57
C ASP A 166 -7.40 9.10 2.70
N GLY A 167 -7.50 10.42 2.87
CA GLY A 167 -8.75 11.16 2.86
C GLY A 167 -9.80 10.68 3.87
N ARG A 168 -11.09 10.79 3.47
CA ARG A 168 -12.23 10.50 4.36
C ARG A 168 -12.24 9.08 4.90
N ARG A 169 -11.72 8.12 4.14
CA ARG A 169 -11.69 6.70 4.52
C ARG A 169 -10.68 6.49 5.64
N ARG A 170 -9.48 7.04 5.48
CA ARG A 170 -8.45 7.07 6.52
C ARG A 170 -8.95 7.79 7.76
N ASP A 171 -9.56 8.97 7.61
CA ASP A 171 -10.04 9.75 8.75
C ASP A 171 -11.16 9.04 9.52
N ALA A 172 -12.08 8.36 8.81
CA ALA A 172 -13.10 7.54 9.44
C ALA A 172 -12.52 6.43 10.33
N LEU A 173 -11.46 5.75 9.88
CA LEU A 173 -10.75 4.75 10.67
C LEU A 173 -10.08 5.38 11.89
N VAL A 174 -9.24 6.40 11.65
CA VAL A 174 -8.44 7.03 12.71
C VAL A 174 -9.32 7.64 13.79
N GLU A 175 -10.36 8.39 13.43
CA GLU A 175 -11.27 8.99 14.41
C GLU A 175 -12.01 7.92 15.22
N THR A 176 -12.49 6.87 14.56
CA THR A 176 -13.29 5.81 15.22
C THR A 176 -12.45 5.00 16.21
N TRP A 177 -11.22 4.65 15.84
CA TRP A 177 -10.33 3.85 16.67
C TRP A 177 -9.64 4.68 17.76
N THR A 178 -9.27 5.92 17.46
CA THR A 178 -8.71 6.85 18.47
C THR A 178 -9.74 7.16 19.56
N ALA A 179 -11.02 7.32 19.20
CA ALA A 179 -12.10 7.50 20.18
C ALA A 179 -12.28 6.31 21.14
N ARG A 180 -11.74 5.13 20.79
CA ARG A 180 -11.70 3.91 21.62
C ARG A 180 -10.35 3.68 22.29
N GLY A 181 -9.43 4.65 22.23
CA GLY A 181 -8.14 4.57 22.89
C GLY A 181 -7.04 3.84 22.11
N VAL A 182 -7.24 3.59 20.81
CA VAL A 182 -6.21 3.01 19.93
C VAL A 182 -5.55 4.11 19.11
N GLU A 183 -4.26 4.35 19.35
CA GLU A 183 -3.45 5.26 18.55
C GLU A 183 -3.25 4.70 17.13
N CYS A 184 -3.56 5.49 16.12
CA CYS A 184 -3.32 5.11 14.72
C CYS A 184 -2.10 5.83 14.16
N VAL A 185 -1.08 5.07 13.76
CA VAL A 185 0.16 5.59 13.16
C VAL A 185 0.26 5.14 11.72
N GLN A 186 0.61 6.05 10.80
CA GLN A 186 0.66 5.76 9.37
C GLN A 186 2.11 5.70 8.85
N VAL A 187 2.42 4.62 8.15
CA VAL A 187 3.70 4.41 7.44
C VAL A 187 3.40 4.10 5.97
N GLY A 188 4.11 4.79 5.07
CA GLY A 188 3.76 4.90 3.66
C GLY A 188 3.22 6.29 3.31
N LEU A 189 2.91 6.52 2.03
CA LEU A 189 2.62 7.86 1.49
C LEU A 189 3.76 8.84 1.82
N ASP A 190 3.49 9.86 2.63
CA ASP A 190 4.46 10.91 2.98
C ASP A 190 5.47 10.46 4.05
N ASN A 191 5.19 9.35 4.76
CA ASN A 191 6.05 8.78 5.81
C ASN A 191 6.68 7.46 5.34
N LEU A 192 7.38 7.51 4.22
CA LEU A 192 7.95 6.34 3.58
C LEU A 192 9.20 5.84 4.32
N VAL A 193 9.26 4.53 4.56
CA VAL A 193 10.43 3.84 5.13
C VAL A 193 10.80 2.66 4.25
N PHE A 194 12.09 2.30 4.20
CA PHE A 194 12.58 1.17 3.40
C PHE A 194 12.49 -0.16 4.14
N ASP A 195 12.49 -0.14 5.48
CA ASP A 195 12.29 -1.31 6.33
C ASP A 195 11.17 -1.05 7.33
N VAL A 196 10.07 -1.77 7.16
CA VAL A 196 8.83 -1.60 7.94
C VAL A 196 8.81 -2.43 9.22
N ARG A 197 9.78 -3.32 9.43
CA ARG A 197 9.75 -4.30 10.55
C ARG A 197 9.69 -3.64 11.92
N ALA A 198 10.43 -2.55 12.12
CA ALA A 198 10.40 -1.81 13.39
C ALA A 198 9.00 -1.22 13.65
N ALA A 199 8.37 -0.63 12.61
CA ALA A 199 7.03 -0.08 12.72
C ALA A 199 5.99 -1.18 13.00
N ILE A 200 6.11 -2.34 12.36
CA ILE A 200 5.23 -3.49 12.60
C ILE A 200 5.42 -4.01 14.04
N ALA A 201 6.66 -4.15 14.51
CA ALA A 201 6.96 -4.68 15.83
C ALA A 201 6.32 -3.85 16.96
N ASP A 202 6.32 -2.53 16.79
CA ASP A 202 5.75 -1.55 17.73
C ASP A 202 4.22 -1.50 17.75
N ALA A 203 3.54 -2.15 16.82
CA ALA A 203 2.08 -2.14 16.69
C ALA A 203 1.43 -3.37 17.34
N ASP A 204 0.18 -3.24 17.76
CA ASP A 204 -0.66 -4.36 18.21
C ASP A 204 -1.55 -4.86 17.07
N ILE A 205 -2.00 -3.93 16.21
CA ILE A 205 -2.82 -4.17 15.02
C ILE A 205 -2.08 -3.64 13.80
N VAL A 206 -2.12 -4.37 12.69
CA VAL A 206 -1.70 -3.88 11.38
C VAL A 206 -2.94 -3.75 10.49
N VAL A 207 -3.19 -2.54 10.01
CA VAL A 207 -4.20 -2.24 8.99
C VAL A 207 -3.47 -2.08 7.67
N GLY A 208 -3.82 -2.87 6.65
CA GLY A 208 -3.13 -2.79 5.37
C GLY A 208 -3.78 -3.64 4.29
N ARG A 209 -3.14 -3.70 3.12
CA ARG A 209 -3.57 -4.51 1.98
C ARG A 209 -2.43 -5.30 1.37
N GLY A 210 -2.76 -6.35 0.63
CA GLY A 210 -1.82 -7.14 -0.15
C GLY A 210 -0.63 -7.60 0.70
N ARG A 211 0.57 -7.30 0.22
CA ARG A 211 1.81 -7.69 0.89
C ARG A 211 1.97 -7.11 2.30
N ALA A 212 1.58 -5.85 2.53
CA ALA A 212 1.69 -5.20 3.83
C ALA A 212 0.86 -5.91 4.91
N ALA A 213 -0.34 -6.38 4.53
CA ALA A 213 -1.19 -7.19 5.41
C ALA A 213 -0.46 -8.49 5.79
N MET A 214 0.08 -9.22 4.81
CA MET A 214 0.77 -10.48 5.03
C MET A 214 2.10 -10.33 5.81
N GLU A 215 2.81 -9.22 5.66
CA GLU A 215 4.00 -8.90 6.47
C GLU A 215 3.62 -8.67 7.95
N GLY A 216 2.49 -7.99 8.21
CA GLY A 216 1.91 -7.89 9.55
C GLY A 216 1.53 -9.25 10.14
N MET A 217 0.89 -10.11 9.34
CA MET A 217 0.55 -11.48 9.72
C MET A 217 1.82 -12.29 10.04
N ALA A 218 2.87 -12.17 9.21
CA ALA A 218 4.15 -12.83 9.44
C ALA A 218 4.82 -12.39 10.76
N CYS A 219 4.64 -11.15 11.18
CA CYS A 219 5.13 -10.66 12.48
C CYS A 219 4.22 -11.03 13.68
N GLY A 220 3.16 -11.80 13.45
CA GLY A 220 2.22 -12.24 14.48
C GLY A 220 1.23 -11.16 14.91
N LYS A 221 0.92 -10.19 14.05
CA LYS A 221 -0.03 -9.12 14.37
C LYS A 221 -1.44 -9.48 13.94
N ALA A 222 -2.44 -9.03 14.70
CA ALA A 222 -3.82 -9.03 14.24
C ALA A 222 -3.92 -8.08 13.04
N VAL A 223 -4.41 -8.58 11.91
CA VAL A 223 -4.42 -7.86 10.65
C VAL A 223 -5.84 -7.56 10.22
N TYR A 224 -6.07 -6.29 9.90
CA TYR A 224 -7.33 -5.77 9.39
C TYR A 224 -7.13 -5.31 7.95
N VAL A 225 -7.80 -5.95 7.00
CA VAL A 225 -7.71 -5.60 5.58
C VAL A 225 -8.61 -4.41 5.29
N PHE A 226 -7.99 -3.25 5.08
CA PHE A 226 -8.68 -1.99 4.78
C PHE A 226 -7.73 -0.99 4.12
N ASP A 227 -8.11 -0.47 2.95
CA ASP A 227 -7.34 0.53 2.20
C ASP A 227 -8.27 1.28 1.21
N ALA A 228 -7.72 2.07 0.28
CA ALA A 228 -8.44 2.82 -0.74
C ALA A 228 -9.38 1.94 -1.57
N GLY A 229 -9.00 0.68 -1.82
CA GLY A 229 -9.80 -0.26 -2.62
C GLY A 229 -11.09 -0.70 -1.93
N GLY A 230 -11.13 -0.74 -0.61
CA GLY A 230 -12.20 -1.43 0.11
C GLY A 230 -11.75 -1.91 1.48
N GLY A 231 -12.46 -2.89 2.02
CA GLY A 231 -12.05 -3.55 3.25
C GLY A 231 -12.83 -4.83 3.48
N ASP A 232 -12.12 -5.87 3.90
CA ASP A 232 -12.70 -7.18 4.21
C ASP A 232 -12.78 -7.41 5.72
N GLY A 233 -12.16 -6.53 6.51
CA GLY A 233 -12.14 -6.60 7.97
C GLY A 233 -11.00 -7.46 8.50
N TRP A 234 -11.22 -8.11 9.64
CA TRP A 234 -10.22 -8.98 10.26
C TRP A 234 -9.88 -10.17 9.35
N VAL A 235 -8.59 -10.49 9.25
CA VAL A 235 -8.18 -11.79 8.73
C VAL A 235 -8.44 -12.82 9.81
N THR A 236 -9.42 -13.69 9.56
CA THR A 236 -9.77 -14.83 10.41
C THR A 236 -9.63 -16.11 9.61
N MET A 237 -9.63 -17.26 10.28
CA MET A 237 -9.56 -18.57 9.61
C MET A 237 -10.71 -18.75 8.59
N ASP A 238 -11.92 -18.34 8.96
CA ASP A 238 -13.11 -18.45 8.09
C ASP A 238 -13.06 -17.50 6.89
N ALA A 239 -12.48 -16.31 7.05
CA ALA A 239 -12.40 -15.30 5.98
C ALA A 239 -11.16 -15.45 5.10
N PHE A 240 -10.15 -16.21 5.54
CA PHE A 240 -8.83 -16.25 4.92
C PHE A 240 -8.88 -16.67 3.45
N GLU A 241 -9.62 -17.71 3.09
CA GLU A 241 -9.68 -18.21 1.72
C GLU A 241 -10.19 -17.14 0.74
N ALA A 242 -11.26 -16.43 1.10
CA ALA A 242 -11.82 -15.37 0.26
C ALA A 242 -10.86 -14.18 0.15
N ILE A 243 -10.26 -13.76 1.27
CA ILE A 243 -9.30 -12.65 1.31
C ILE A 243 -8.04 -12.99 0.50
N GLU A 244 -7.52 -14.20 0.61
CA GLU A 244 -6.32 -14.66 -0.11
C GLU A 244 -6.59 -14.78 -1.62
N ALA A 245 -7.78 -15.26 -2.02
CA ALA A 245 -8.19 -15.31 -3.42
C ALA A 245 -8.26 -13.92 -4.08
N ASP A 246 -8.52 -12.87 -3.30
CA ASP A 246 -8.53 -11.46 -3.74
C ASP A 246 -7.13 -10.78 -3.65
N ASN A 247 -6.12 -11.47 -3.14
CA ASN A 247 -4.80 -10.93 -2.78
C ASN A 247 -4.88 -9.84 -1.70
N PHE A 248 -5.75 -10.00 -0.70
CA PHE A 248 -5.92 -9.07 0.42
C PHE A 248 -6.19 -7.64 -0.07
N ALA A 249 -6.97 -7.48 -1.15
CA ALA A 249 -7.15 -6.19 -1.78
C ALA A 249 -8.29 -5.35 -1.20
N GLY A 250 -9.09 -5.93 -0.29
CA GLY A 250 -10.24 -5.27 0.33
C GLY A 250 -11.53 -5.47 -0.47
N MET A 251 -11.57 -6.43 -1.39
CA MET A 251 -12.65 -6.66 -2.36
C MET A 251 -13.17 -8.10 -2.31
N ALA A 252 -12.83 -8.87 -1.28
CA ALA A 252 -13.31 -10.25 -1.13
C ALA A 252 -14.77 -10.31 -0.68
N THR A 253 -15.29 -9.25 -0.06
CA THR A 253 -16.68 -9.18 0.40
C THR A 253 -17.44 -7.99 -0.17
N ASP A 254 -18.74 -8.15 -0.38
CA ASP A 254 -19.64 -7.06 -0.80
C ASP A 254 -20.06 -6.13 0.36
N MET A 255 -19.57 -6.42 1.58
CA MET A 255 -19.99 -5.70 2.79
C MET A 255 -19.15 -4.45 3.00
N PRO A 256 -19.73 -3.24 2.90
CA PRO A 256 -18.96 -2.02 3.11
C PRO A 256 -18.50 -1.89 4.56
N VAL A 257 -17.25 -1.48 4.74
CA VAL A 257 -16.68 -1.15 6.05
C VAL A 257 -16.90 0.34 6.33
N ASP A 258 -17.99 0.66 7.02
CA ASP A 258 -18.32 2.00 7.50
C ASP A 258 -17.86 2.25 8.95
N ARG A 259 -18.13 3.44 9.50
CA ARG A 259 -17.75 3.80 10.88
C ARG A 259 -18.36 2.87 11.94
N GLN A 260 -19.60 2.41 11.74
CA GLN A 260 -20.24 1.51 12.68
C GLN A 260 -19.59 0.13 12.63
N ARG A 261 -19.21 -0.34 11.45
CA ARG A 261 -18.49 -1.59 11.27
C ARG A 261 -17.07 -1.52 11.85
N LEU A 262 -16.33 -0.44 11.59
CA LEU A 262 -14.99 -0.21 12.15
C LEU A 262 -14.99 -0.24 13.69
N ALA A 263 -16.03 0.35 14.28
CA ALA A 263 -16.32 0.33 15.70
C ALA A 263 -16.54 -1.10 16.21
N ALA A 264 -17.51 -1.81 15.61
CA ALA A 264 -17.88 -3.15 16.03
C ALA A 264 -16.76 -4.17 15.82
N ASP A 265 -15.96 -4.03 14.76
CA ASP A 265 -14.81 -4.89 14.50
C ASP A 265 -13.71 -4.66 15.54
N LEU A 266 -13.43 -3.41 15.92
CA LEU A 266 -12.45 -3.15 16.99
C LEU A 266 -12.91 -3.74 18.33
N ASP A 267 -14.22 -3.67 18.63
CA ASP A 267 -14.80 -4.30 19.83
C ASP A 267 -14.69 -5.85 19.80
N ARG A 268 -14.44 -6.45 18.62
CA ARG A 268 -14.20 -7.89 18.42
C ARG A 268 -12.73 -8.26 18.32
N TYR A 269 -11.82 -7.31 18.51
CA TYR A 269 -10.39 -7.60 18.53
C TYR A 269 -10.09 -8.72 19.52
N ASP A 270 -9.27 -9.67 19.09
CA ASP A 270 -8.72 -10.73 19.92
C ASP A 270 -7.22 -10.84 19.65
N SER A 271 -6.42 -10.86 20.71
CA SER A 271 -4.96 -11.03 20.61
C SER A 271 -4.55 -12.32 19.90
N ASP A 272 -5.39 -13.37 19.97
CA ASP A 272 -5.11 -14.67 19.34
C ASP A 272 -5.18 -14.61 17.81
N MET A 273 -5.85 -13.60 17.24
CA MET A 273 -5.85 -13.37 15.79
C MET A 273 -4.42 -13.21 15.25
N GLY A 274 -3.50 -12.64 16.02
CA GLY A 274 -2.10 -12.52 15.62
C GLY A 274 -1.40 -13.86 15.43
N TRP A 275 -1.68 -14.82 16.32
CA TRP A 275 -1.13 -16.18 16.23
C TRP A 275 -1.72 -16.94 15.05
N ILE A 276 -3.04 -16.86 14.86
CA ILE A 276 -3.73 -17.46 13.71
C ILE A 276 -3.18 -16.89 12.41
N ASN A 277 -3.02 -15.57 12.32
CA ASN A 277 -2.46 -14.91 11.14
C ASN A 277 -1.04 -15.36 10.83
N ARG A 278 -0.19 -15.54 11.85
CA ARG A 278 1.16 -16.07 11.66
C ARG A 278 1.12 -17.47 11.05
N GLU A 279 0.29 -18.35 11.60
CA GLU A 279 0.17 -19.73 11.14
C GLU A 279 -0.29 -19.78 9.68
N LEU A 280 -1.30 -18.97 9.31
CA LEU A 280 -1.80 -18.88 7.94
C LEU A 280 -0.71 -18.43 6.96
N VAL A 281 0.06 -17.37 7.27
CA VAL A 281 1.12 -16.90 6.38
C VAL A 281 2.30 -17.86 6.29
N VAL A 282 2.72 -18.47 7.41
CA VAL A 282 3.78 -19.49 7.38
C VAL A 282 3.38 -20.70 6.54
N THR A 283 2.12 -21.10 6.60
CA THR A 283 1.60 -22.27 5.88
C THR A 283 1.44 -21.99 4.39
N HIS A 284 0.87 -20.84 4.02
CA HIS A 284 0.41 -20.59 2.65
C HIS A 284 1.29 -19.62 1.85
N HIS A 285 2.09 -18.77 2.51
CA HIS A 285 2.80 -17.65 1.87
C HIS A 285 4.32 -17.70 2.06
N ASN A 286 4.87 -18.82 2.54
CA ASN A 286 6.31 -18.95 2.75
C ASN A 286 7.09 -18.79 1.42
N VAL A 287 8.05 -17.86 1.41
CA VAL A 287 8.90 -17.59 0.24
C VAL A 287 9.63 -18.83 -0.27
N ARG A 288 10.04 -19.76 0.61
CA ARG A 288 10.76 -20.99 0.21
C ARG A 288 9.92 -21.83 -0.74
N THR A 289 8.67 -22.11 -0.37
CA THR A 289 7.72 -22.89 -1.18
C THR A 289 7.41 -22.17 -2.49
N HIS A 290 7.23 -20.85 -2.45
CA HIS A 290 7.04 -20.06 -3.66
C HIS A 290 8.23 -20.16 -4.60
N ALA A 291 9.46 -19.92 -4.11
CA ALA A 291 10.67 -19.90 -4.91
C ALA A 291 10.98 -21.26 -5.54
N GLN A 292 10.76 -22.37 -4.81
CA GLN A 292 10.91 -23.72 -5.35
C GLN A 292 9.99 -23.96 -6.55
N ARG A 293 8.70 -23.62 -6.42
CA ARG A 293 7.73 -23.74 -7.50
C ARG A 293 7.99 -22.75 -8.63
N LEU A 294 8.44 -21.54 -8.31
CA LEU A 294 8.84 -20.55 -9.31
C LEU A 294 10.00 -21.08 -10.16
N VAL A 295 11.00 -21.74 -9.55
CA VAL A 295 12.11 -22.36 -10.29
C VAL A 295 11.60 -23.41 -11.30
N GLU A 296 10.54 -24.17 -10.99
CA GLU A 296 9.92 -25.09 -11.94
C GLU A 296 9.31 -24.35 -13.14
N VAL A 297 8.62 -23.22 -12.90
CA VAL A 297 8.05 -22.37 -13.96
C VAL A 297 9.14 -21.73 -14.83
N LEU A 298 10.21 -21.26 -14.19
CA LEU A 298 11.38 -20.66 -14.85
C LEU A 298 12.12 -21.70 -15.73
N ARG A 299 12.19 -22.96 -15.29
CA ARG A 299 12.78 -24.09 -16.04
C ARG A 299 11.86 -24.69 -17.10
N GLY A 300 10.63 -24.19 -17.24
CA GLY A 300 9.65 -24.68 -18.21
C GLY A 300 10.21 -24.77 -19.64
N PRO A 301 9.45 -25.37 -20.58
CA PRO A 301 9.96 -25.71 -21.91
C PRO A 301 10.63 -24.51 -22.61
N ALA A 302 11.65 -24.79 -23.41
CA ALA A 302 12.33 -23.78 -24.19
C ALA A 302 11.31 -22.99 -25.03
N PRO A 303 11.46 -21.67 -25.17
CA PRO A 303 10.56 -20.87 -25.98
C PRO A 303 10.63 -21.34 -27.44
N GLU A 304 9.51 -21.28 -28.15
CA GLU A 304 9.55 -21.34 -29.61
C GLU A 304 10.39 -20.17 -30.12
N ARG A 305 11.22 -20.45 -31.14
CA ARG A 305 12.16 -19.47 -31.68
C ARG A 305 11.39 -18.25 -32.19
N ARG A 306 11.75 -17.07 -31.68
CA ARG A 306 11.13 -15.81 -32.11
C ARG A 306 11.74 -15.36 -33.43
N GLU A 307 10.90 -14.93 -34.36
CA GLU A 307 11.39 -13.98 -35.36
C GLU A 307 11.68 -12.66 -34.63
N PRO A 308 12.89 -12.07 -34.78
CA PRO A 308 13.21 -10.80 -34.16
C PRO A 308 12.29 -9.72 -34.72
N THR A 309 11.18 -9.44 -34.04
CA THR A 309 10.34 -8.32 -34.41
C THR A 309 10.95 -7.07 -33.80
N SER A 310 11.31 -6.10 -34.64
CA SER A 310 11.76 -4.75 -34.27
C SER A 310 10.70 -3.94 -33.48
N SER A 311 9.60 -4.57 -33.10
CA SER A 311 8.42 -3.97 -32.48
C SER A 311 8.42 -4.04 -30.95
N SER A 312 9.07 -5.03 -30.32
CA SER A 312 8.98 -5.21 -28.86
C SER A 312 9.56 -4.02 -28.08
N SER A 313 10.70 -3.48 -28.52
CA SER A 313 11.29 -2.30 -27.89
C SER A 313 10.53 -1.02 -28.21
N ALA A 314 9.90 -0.93 -29.40
CA ALA A 314 8.99 0.15 -29.73
C ALA A 314 7.74 0.13 -28.84
N ALA A 315 7.14 -1.05 -28.63
CA ALA A 315 6.02 -1.24 -27.70
C ALA A 315 6.42 -0.86 -26.27
N ALA A 316 7.59 -1.30 -25.80
CA ALA A 316 8.11 -0.93 -24.48
C ALA A 316 8.28 0.60 -24.33
N ARG A 317 8.76 1.30 -25.37
CA ARG A 317 8.86 2.77 -25.38
C ARG A 317 7.48 3.44 -25.31
N THR A 318 6.51 2.95 -26.07
CA THR A 318 5.14 3.47 -26.06
C THR A 318 4.49 3.28 -24.69
N VAL A 319 4.57 2.07 -24.13
CA VAL A 319 4.06 1.76 -22.80
C VAL A 319 4.72 2.63 -21.73
N ARG A 320 6.04 2.83 -21.81
CA ARG A 320 6.77 3.73 -20.90
C ARG A 320 6.29 5.18 -21.00
N PHE A 321 6.04 5.67 -22.22
CA PHE A 321 5.51 7.02 -22.42
C PHE A 321 4.10 7.16 -21.84
N ALA A 322 3.22 6.20 -22.11
CA ALA A 322 1.87 6.15 -21.55
C ALA A 322 1.90 6.13 -20.02
N TRP A 323 2.75 5.30 -19.42
CA TRP A 323 2.95 5.26 -17.96
C TRP A 323 3.40 6.62 -17.39
N ARG A 324 4.38 7.28 -18.00
CA ARG A 324 4.82 8.60 -17.55
C ARG A 324 3.70 9.64 -17.62
N ALA A 325 2.86 9.57 -18.66
CA ALA A 325 1.70 10.44 -18.78
C ALA A 325 0.65 10.14 -17.70
N GLN A 326 0.34 8.87 -17.48
CA GLN A 326 -0.59 8.41 -16.44
C GLN A 326 -0.13 8.84 -15.04
N MET A 327 1.15 8.64 -14.70
CA MET A 327 1.69 9.04 -13.40
C MET A 327 1.67 10.56 -13.20
N ARG A 328 1.92 11.35 -14.25
CA ARG A 328 1.76 12.81 -14.19
C ARG A 328 0.31 13.20 -13.92
N ALA A 329 -0.64 12.56 -14.60
CA ALA A 329 -2.06 12.82 -14.39
C ALA A 329 -2.48 12.48 -12.95
N MET A 330 -2.11 11.30 -12.44
CA MET A 330 -2.40 10.90 -11.05
C MET A 330 -1.79 11.86 -10.02
N ASN A 331 -0.56 12.32 -10.25
CA ASN A 331 0.09 13.30 -9.36
C ASN A 331 -0.66 14.64 -9.37
N ILE A 332 -1.07 15.13 -10.54
CA ILE A 332 -1.85 16.36 -10.66
C ILE A 332 -3.21 16.21 -9.96
N GLU A 333 -3.90 15.09 -10.17
CA GLU A 333 -5.18 14.80 -9.49
C GLU A 333 -5.03 14.82 -7.96
N ARG A 334 -3.95 14.23 -7.44
CA ARG A 334 -3.63 14.26 -6.01
C ARG A 334 -3.36 15.68 -5.50
N GLU A 335 -2.58 16.47 -6.24
CA GLU A 335 -2.33 17.87 -5.89
C GLU A 335 -3.62 18.71 -5.91
N VAL A 336 -4.48 18.50 -6.90
CA VAL A 336 -5.80 19.15 -6.98
C VAL A 336 -6.69 18.76 -5.81
N ALA A 337 -6.72 17.48 -5.43
CA ALA A 337 -7.48 17.01 -4.26
C ALA A 337 -6.96 17.60 -2.95
N GLU A 338 -5.63 17.71 -2.78
CA GLU A 338 -4.99 18.39 -1.66
C GLU A 338 -5.35 19.89 -1.62
N MET A 339 -5.27 20.58 -2.77
CA MET A 339 -5.65 21.99 -2.87
C MET A 339 -7.12 22.21 -2.52
N HIS A 340 -8.04 21.37 -3.02
CA HIS A 340 -9.46 21.45 -2.67
C HIS A 340 -9.70 21.22 -1.18
N ARG A 341 -8.99 20.27 -0.54
CA ARG A 341 -9.08 20.05 0.91
C ARG A 341 -8.63 21.28 1.70
N ARG A 342 -7.51 21.89 1.32
CA ARG A 342 -7.00 23.11 1.96
C ARG A 342 -7.95 24.29 1.79
N LEU A 343 -8.50 24.46 0.59
CA LEU A 343 -9.49 25.51 0.31
C LEU A 343 -10.74 25.33 1.18
N HIS A 344 -11.31 24.14 1.21
CA HIS A 344 -12.49 23.84 2.03
C HIS A 344 -12.22 24.05 3.53
N ALA A 345 -11.05 23.63 4.03
CA ALA A 345 -10.67 23.87 5.43
C ALA A 345 -10.58 25.37 5.74
N SER A 346 -9.98 26.17 4.84
CA SER A 346 -9.89 27.62 4.98
C SER A 346 -11.25 28.31 4.93
N GLU A 347 -12.16 27.83 4.08
CA GLU A 347 -13.54 28.32 4.00
C GLU A 347 -14.30 28.05 5.30
N VAL A 348 -14.18 26.85 5.86
CA VAL A 348 -14.78 26.49 7.16
C VAL A 348 -14.23 27.36 8.29
N GLU A 349 -12.91 27.54 8.36
CA GLU A 349 -12.27 28.40 9.36
C GLU A 349 -12.75 29.86 9.24
N THR A 350 -12.86 30.37 8.02
CA THR A 350 -13.38 31.72 7.75
C THR A 350 -14.84 31.85 8.19
N LEU A 351 -15.67 30.83 7.98
CA LEU A 351 -17.07 30.82 8.42
C LEU A 351 -17.18 30.77 9.95
N LEU A 352 -16.37 29.96 10.62
CA LEU A 352 -16.33 29.88 12.08
C LEU A 352 -15.88 31.22 12.69
N ALA A 353 -14.81 31.82 12.19
CA ALA A 353 -14.32 33.13 12.65
C ALA A 353 -15.36 34.24 12.46
N ARG A 354 -16.13 34.19 11.35
CA ARG A 354 -17.26 35.12 11.13
C ARG A 354 -18.37 34.89 12.16
N ALA A 355 -18.75 33.64 12.41
CA ALA A 355 -19.78 33.30 13.39
C ALA A 355 -19.38 33.72 14.82
N GLU A 356 -18.12 33.51 15.21
CA GLU A 356 -17.59 33.96 16.51
C GLU A 356 -17.61 35.49 16.64
N ARG A 357 -17.19 36.20 15.60
CA ARG A 357 -17.23 37.67 15.59
C ARG A 357 -18.66 38.19 15.71
N ASP A 358 -19.60 37.60 14.99
CA ASP A 358 -21.00 38.01 15.00
C ASP A 358 -21.66 37.71 16.36
N ALA A 359 -21.31 36.58 17.00
CA ALA A 359 -21.71 36.25 18.36
C ALA A 359 -21.17 37.27 19.39
N ALA A 360 -19.88 37.63 19.30
CA ALA A 360 -19.26 38.62 20.18
C ALA A 360 -19.89 40.02 20.03
N LEU A 361 -20.24 40.42 18.80
CA LEU A 361 -20.95 41.67 18.55
C LEU A 361 -22.36 41.66 19.15
N ALA A 362 -23.09 40.55 18.99
CA ALA A 362 -24.42 40.38 19.58
C ALA A 362 -24.39 40.44 21.11
N GLU A 363 -23.39 39.79 21.74
CA GLU A 363 -23.19 39.84 23.19
C GLU A 363 -22.89 41.26 23.68
N ARG A 364 -21.99 41.97 22.98
CA ARG A 364 -21.67 43.38 23.31
C ARG A 364 -22.91 44.28 23.19
N ASP A 365 -23.73 44.07 22.17
CA ASP A 365 -24.97 44.81 21.97
C ASP A 365 -26.02 44.50 23.04
N ALA A 366 -26.15 43.24 23.45
CA ALA A 366 -27.02 42.84 24.57
C ALA A 366 -26.56 43.47 25.89
N ALA A 367 -25.25 43.45 26.17
CA ALA A 367 -24.67 44.10 27.36
C ALA A 367 -24.93 45.61 27.37
N ARG A 368 -24.74 46.30 26.23
CA ARG A 368 -25.06 47.72 26.08
C ARG A 368 -26.54 48.01 26.36
N LYS A 369 -27.46 47.27 25.74
CA LYS A 369 -28.91 47.43 25.97
C LYS A 369 -29.30 47.19 27.44
N LEU A 370 -28.66 46.22 28.11
CA LEU A 370 -28.87 45.94 29.53
C LEU A 370 -28.43 47.11 30.41
N LEU A 371 -27.24 47.68 30.16
CA LEU A 371 -26.72 48.86 30.86
C LEU A 371 -27.59 50.10 30.65
N GLU A 372 -28.20 50.24 29.48
CA GLU A 372 -29.13 51.34 29.16
C GLU A 372 -30.54 51.14 29.77
N SER A 373 -30.86 49.96 30.31
CA SER A 373 -32.16 49.73 30.93
C SER A 373 -32.39 50.59 32.18
N ARG A 374 -33.63 51.07 32.37
CA ARG A 374 -33.99 51.94 33.52
C ARG A 374 -33.72 51.26 34.87
N ARG A 375 -33.91 49.93 34.95
CA ARG A 375 -33.65 49.11 36.15
C ARG A 375 -32.18 49.08 36.54
N VAL A 376 -31.29 48.84 35.58
CA VAL A 376 -29.83 48.78 35.83
C VAL A 376 -29.28 50.17 36.12
N ARG A 377 -29.72 51.22 35.41
CA ARG A 377 -29.35 52.60 35.72
C ARG A 377 -29.77 53.02 37.13
N ALA A 378 -30.99 52.68 37.56
CA ALA A 378 -31.45 52.95 38.92
C ALA A 378 -30.64 52.18 39.98
N GLY A 379 -30.35 50.89 39.73
CA GLY A 379 -29.52 50.06 40.61
C GLY A 379 -28.08 50.56 40.75
N LEU A 380 -27.45 50.99 39.66
CA LEU A 380 -26.10 51.57 39.67
C LEU A 380 -26.03 52.90 40.43
N VAL A 381 -27.08 53.73 40.36
CA VAL A 381 -27.16 55.00 41.12
C VAL A 381 -27.29 54.72 42.62
N VAL A 382 -28.14 53.76 43.01
CA VAL A 382 -28.30 53.35 44.42
C VAL A 382 -27.02 52.69 44.94
N GLY A 383 -26.38 51.82 44.15
CA GLY A 383 -25.10 51.19 44.49
C GLY A 383 -23.97 52.19 44.72
N ARG A 384 -23.80 53.19 43.84
CA ARG A 384 -22.81 54.27 44.03
C ARG A 384 -23.04 55.09 45.29
N TYR A 385 -24.30 55.29 45.68
CA TYR A 385 -24.65 55.96 46.93
C TYR A 385 -24.31 55.10 48.15
N LEU A 386 -24.60 53.80 48.10
CA LEU A 386 -24.28 52.84 49.16
C LEU A 386 -22.77 52.62 49.31
N ASP A 387 -22.00 52.59 48.22
CA ASP A 387 -20.54 52.46 48.24
C ASP A 387 -19.86 53.72 48.79
N ARG A 388 -20.36 54.91 48.44
CA ARG A 388 -19.93 56.17 49.08
C ARG A 388 -20.27 56.22 50.56
N ALA A 389 -21.42 55.70 50.97
CA ALA A 389 -21.80 55.61 52.38
C ALA A 389 -20.99 54.56 53.16
N ARG A 390 -20.39 53.58 52.48
CA ARG A 390 -19.54 52.53 53.08
C ARG A 390 -18.05 52.84 53.12
N GLY A 391 -17.60 53.99 52.60
CA GLY A 391 -16.25 54.51 52.85
C GLY A 391 -15.09 53.69 52.27
N ARG A 392 -15.22 53.11 51.08
CA ARG A 392 -14.07 52.56 50.35
C ARG A 392 -13.61 53.54 49.26
N ARG A 393 -12.43 54.13 49.47
CA ARG A 393 -11.61 54.76 48.43
C ARG A 393 -11.00 53.70 47.53
#